data_AF-A0A2E7SJ45-F1
#
_entry.id   AF-A0A2E7SJ45-F1
#
_cell.length_a   1.000
_cell.length_b   1.000
_cell.length_c   1.000
_cell.angle_alpha   90.00
_cell.angle_beta   90.00
_cell.angle_gamma   90.00
#
_symmetry.space_group_name_H-M   'P 1'
#
loop_
_entity.id
_entity.type
_entity.pdbx_description
1 polymer ?
#
loop_
_entity_poly.entity_id
_entity_poly.type
_entity_poly.pdbx_seq_one_letter_code
_entity_poly.pdbx_strand_id
1 'polypeptide(L)'
;MLINHRHAPDRDSAQAENHVREFLSPFMESDDSVELVDRAPAASPGLDHPLLASVGAEIETRAKLGWTDVAFFAEQGIPAINFGPGDATLAHTSDERIERENLNVTFKTIKKVLEDS
;
A
#
# COMPACT_ATOMS: atom_id res chain seq x y z
N MET A 1 3.65 -25.18 -6.80
CA MET A 1 3.06 -24.41 -5.67
C MET A 1 3.11 -22.93 -6.03
N LEU A 2 2.23 -22.09 -5.49
CA LEU A 2 2.33 -20.63 -5.60
C LEU A 2 2.67 -20.03 -4.24
N ILE A 3 3.65 -19.13 -4.21
CA ILE A 3 4.08 -18.41 -3.00
C ILE A 3 3.75 -16.94 -3.19
N ASN A 4 2.97 -16.37 -2.28
CA ASN A 4 2.76 -14.92 -2.22
C ASN A 4 3.60 -14.35 -1.07
N HIS A 5 4.65 -13.60 -1.41
CA HIS A 5 5.47 -12.91 -0.42
C HIS A 5 5.15 -11.41 -0.43
N ARG A 6 4.68 -10.90 0.72
CA ARG A 6 4.47 -9.46 0.95
C ARG A 6 5.66 -8.91 1.73
N HIS A 7 6.27 -7.85 1.22
CA HIS A 7 7.40 -7.18 1.84
C HIS A 7 7.04 -5.74 2.22
N ALA A 8 7.69 -5.24 3.28
CA ALA A 8 7.60 -3.86 3.68
C ALA A 8 8.40 -2.97 2.70
N PRO A 9 8.14 -1.65 2.68
CA PRO A 9 8.90 -0.70 1.85
C PRO A 9 10.33 -0.43 2.37
N ASP A 10 10.84 -1.27 3.29
CA ASP A 10 12.21 -1.22 3.79
C ASP A 10 13.24 -1.82 2.81
N ARG A 11 12.75 -2.46 1.73
CA ARG A 11 13.53 -3.12 0.69
C ARG A 11 12.84 -2.97 -0.67
N ASP A 12 13.62 -3.10 -1.73
CA ASP A 12 13.08 -3.14 -3.10
C ASP A 12 12.58 -4.54 -3.50
N SER A 13 11.87 -4.61 -4.63
CA SER A 13 11.30 -5.86 -5.14
C SER A 13 12.34 -6.93 -5.46
N ALA A 14 13.57 -6.53 -5.85
CA ALA A 14 14.64 -7.48 -6.18
C ALA A 14 15.23 -8.09 -4.90
N GLN A 15 15.40 -7.29 -3.86
CA GLN A 15 15.79 -7.75 -2.52
C GLN A 15 14.73 -8.70 -1.94
N ALA A 16 13.44 -8.40 -2.13
CA ALA A 16 12.36 -9.27 -1.70
C ALA A 16 12.32 -10.61 -2.46
N GLU A 17 12.53 -10.60 -3.78
CA GLU A 17 12.63 -11.82 -4.59
C GLU A 17 13.82 -12.68 -4.16
N ASN A 18 15.00 -12.07 -4.01
CA ASN A 18 16.22 -12.76 -3.59
C ASN A 18 16.03 -13.40 -2.21
N HIS A 19 15.39 -12.70 -1.27
CA HIS A 19 15.08 -13.25 0.04
C HIS A 19 14.25 -14.53 -0.04
N VAL A 20 13.24 -14.58 -0.92
CA VAL A 20 12.43 -15.79 -1.13
C VAL A 20 13.27 -16.91 -1.74
N ARG A 21 14.09 -16.61 -2.75
CA ARG A 21 14.96 -17.61 -3.39
C ARG A 21 15.98 -18.20 -2.40
N GLU A 22 16.61 -17.36 -1.60
CA GLU A 22 17.54 -17.77 -0.55
C GLU A 22 16.86 -18.63 0.52
N PHE A 23 15.66 -18.24 0.94
CA PHE A 23 14.86 -19.00 1.91
C PHE A 23 14.49 -20.39 1.41
N LEU A 24 14.17 -20.52 0.11
CA LEU A 24 13.79 -21.80 -0.50
C LEU A 24 14.97 -22.70 -0.82
N SER A 25 16.14 -22.13 -1.13
CA SER A 25 17.37 -22.84 -1.52
C SER A 25 17.68 -24.13 -0.75
N PRO A 26 17.66 -24.18 0.60
CA PRO A 26 17.98 -25.42 1.34
C PRO A 26 16.92 -26.52 1.22
N PHE A 27 15.74 -26.22 0.66
CA PHE A 27 14.62 -27.16 0.49
C PHE A 27 14.41 -27.59 -0.96
N MET A 28 15.18 -27.04 -1.91
CA MET A 28 15.04 -27.35 -3.34
C MET A 28 15.88 -28.58 -3.73
N GLU A 29 15.29 -29.45 -4.52
CA GLU A 29 15.99 -30.54 -5.21
C GLU A 29 16.48 -30.08 -6.60
N SER A 30 17.30 -30.90 -7.28
CA SER A 30 17.91 -30.54 -8.58
C SER A 30 16.90 -30.25 -9.69
N ASP A 31 15.72 -30.87 -9.59
CA ASP A 31 14.67 -30.80 -10.61
C ASP A 31 13.64 -29.70 -10.29
N ASP A 32 13.79 -29.02 -9.15
CA ASP A 32 12.94 -27.91 -8.75
C ASP A 32 13.39 -26.59 -9.40
N SER A 33 12.42 -25.71 -9.66
CA SER A 33 12.68 -24.37 -10.16
C SER A 33 11.74 -23.33 -9.53
N VAL A 34 12.21 -22.08 -9.48
CA VAL A 34 11.44 -20.93 -8.98
C VAL A 34 11.30 -19.90 -10.10
N GLU A 35 10.07 -19.74 -10.58
CA GLU A 35 9.68 -18.74 -11.57
C GLU A 35 8.99 -17.56 -10.88
N LEU A 36 9.38 -16.34 -11.25
CA LEU A 36 8.69 -15.14 -10.82
C LEU A 36 7.49 -14.90 -11.76
N VAL A 37 6.28 -14.99 -11.21
CA VAL A 37 5.04 -14.82 -11.98
C VAL A 37 4.54 -13.37 -11.96
N ASP A 38 4.68 -12.70 -10.81
CA ASP A 38 4.22 -11.33 -10.62
C ASP A 38 5.09 -10.61 -9.59
N ARG A 39 5.27 -9.30 -9.79
CA ARG A 39 5.98 -8.42 -8.85
C ARG A 39 5.32 -7.05 -8.83
N ALA A 40 5.22 -6.49 -7.64
CA ALA A 40 4.67 -5.16 -7.45
C ALA A 40 5.57 -4.35 -6.49
N PRO A 41 5.86 -3.07 -6.79
CA PRO A 41 6.69 -2.25 -5.92
C PRO A 41 6.01 -2.00 -4.57
N ALA A 42 6.81 -1.78 -3.53
CA ALA A 42 6.32 -1.30 -2.24
C ALA A 42 6.25 0.24 -2.20
N ALA A 43 5.49 0.77 -1.25
CA ALA A 43 5.37 2.22 -1.04
C ALA A 43 5.55 2.58 0.43
N SER A 44 6.45 3.52 0.70
CA SER A 44 6.55 4.17 2.02
C SER A 44 5.33 5.08 2.27
N PRO A 45 4.95 5.32 3.55
CA PRO A 45 3.73 6.06 3.88
C PRO A 45 3.75 7.56 3.52
N GLY A 46 4.87 8.12 3.03
CA GLY A 46 4.94 9.49 2.51
C GLY A 46 4.74 10.62 3.52
N LEU A 47 4.72 10.31 4.83
CA LEU A 47 4.41 11.29 5.90
C LEU A 47 5.53 12.30 6.19
N ASP A 48 6.71 12.14 5.58
CA ASP A 48 7.76 13.17 5.59
C ASP A 48 7.38 14.40 4.75
N HIS A 49 6.37 14.27 3.87
CA HIS A 49 5.87 15.39 3.07
C HIS A 49 4.82 16.21 3.85
N PRO A 50 5.02 17.52 4.08
CA PRO A 50 4.14 18.34 4.93
C PRO A 50 2.65 18.30 4.53
N LEU A 51 2.37 18.30 3.23
CA LEU A 51 1.00 18.20 2.71
C LEU A 51 0.32 16.86 3.06
N LEU A 52 1.08 15.75 3.04
CA LEU A 52 0.52 14.44 3.31
C LEU A 52 0.38 14.21 4.82
N ALA A 53 1.32 14.76 5.60
CA ALA A 53 1.21 14.80 7.05
C ALA A 53 -0.04 15.59 7.52
N SER A 54 -0.39 16.69 6.86
CA SER A 54 -1.56 17.50 7.24
C SER A 54 -2.89 16.77 6.99
N VAL A 55 -2.97 15.92 5.95
CA VAL A 55 -4.14 15.05 5.69
C VAL A 55 -4.40 14.13 6.89
N GLY A 56 -3.35 13.57 7.50
CA GLY A 56 -3.43 12.62 8.61
C GLY A 56 -3.54 13.25 10.00
N ALA A 57 -3.47 14.57 10.13
CA ALA A 57 -3.34 15.23 11.43
C ALA A 57 -4.59 15.13 12.34
N GLU A 58 -5.77 15.01 11.75
CA GLU A 58 -7.06 15.02 12.46
C GLU A 58 -7.85 13.70 12.33
N ILE A 59 -7.24 12.68 11.72
CA ILE A 59 -7.87 11.38 11.46
C ILE A 59 -6.94 10.25 11.89
N GLU A 60 -7.52 9.09 12.18
CA GLU A 60 -6.72 7.90 12.49
C GLU A 60 -5.96 7.44 11.25
N THR A 61 -4.63 7.31 11.36
CA THR A 61 -3.76 6.81 10.30
C THR A 61 -3.29 5.40 10.61
N ARG A 62 -3.23 4.54 9.58
CA ARG A 62 -2.77 3.15 9.70
C ARG A 62 -1.95 2.78 8.47
N ALA A 63 -1.01 1.84 8.64
CA ALA A 63 -0.30 1.26 7.52
C ALA A 63 -1.25 0.47 6.61
N LYS A 64 -1.13 0.65 5.29
CA LYS A 64 -1.84 -0.17 4.31
C LYS A 64 -1.10 -1.48 4.13
N LEU A 65 -1.76 -2.61 4.44
CA LEU A 65 -1.18 -3.95 4.29
C LEU A 65 -1.43 -4.57 2.89
N GLY A 66 -2.36 -3.98 2.13
CA GLY A 66 -2.63 -4.33 0.74
C GLY A 66 -1.73 -3.54 -0.23
N TRP A 67 -1.64 -4.00 -1.47
CA TRP A 67 -0.97 -3.26 -2.54
C TRP A 67 -1.97 -2.31 -3.23
N THR A 68 -1.49 -1.15 -3.68
CA THR A 68 -2.28 -0.10 -4.36
C THR A 68 -1.37 0.72 -5.29
N ASP A 69 -1.96 1.47 -6.23
CA ASP A 69 -1.22 2.31 -7.19
C ASP A 69 -0.33 3.40 -6.56
N VAL A 70 -0.48 3.70 -5.26
CA VAL A 70 0.47 4.53 -4.48
C VAL A 70 1.93 4.10 -4.69
N ALA A 71 2.17 2.80 -4.90
CA ALA A 71 3.51 2.28 -5.16
C ALA A 71 4.11 2.77 -6.49
N PHE A 72 3.29 2.98 -7.52
CA PHE A 72 3.79 3.54 -8.78
C PHE A 72 4.21 5.02 -8.62
N PHE A 73 3.47 5.81 -7.83
CA PHE A 73 3.88 7.18 -7.51
C PHE A 73 5.19 7.20 -6.72
N ALA A 74 5.33 6.31 -5.73
CA ALA A 74 6.55 6.20 -4.93
C ALA A 74 7.77 5.82 -5.77
N GLU A 75 7.62 4.89 -6.73
CA GLU A 75 8.69 4.51 -7.66
C GLU A 75 9.15 5.69 -8.54
N GLN A 76 8.24 6.61 -8.87
CA GLN A 76 8.55 7.84 -9.60
C GLN A 76 9.00 8.99 -8.70
N GLY A 77 9.22 8.75 -7.39
CA GLY A 77 9.64 9.78 -6.43
C GLY A 77 8.55 10.79 -6.08
N ILE A 78 7.28 10.48 -6.36
CA ILE A 78 6.13 11.34 -6.05
C ILE A 78 5.54 10.87 -4.71
N PRO A 79 5.53 11.73 -3.67
CA PRO A 79 4.88 11.41 -2.39
C PRO A 79 3.39 11.13 -2.60
N ALA A 80 2.91 9.99 -2.08
CA ALA A 80 1.51 9.59 -2.23
C ALA A 80 1.02 8.79 -1.00
N ILE A 81 -0.28 8.86 -0.73
CA ILE A 81 -0.98 8.13 0.33
C ILE A 81 -2.29 7.55 -0.19
N ASN A 82 -2.77 6.52 0.49
CA ASN A 82 -4.15 6.05 0.33
C ASN A 82 -5.07 6.85 1.25
N PHE A 83 -5.97 7.63 0.69
CA PHE A 83 -6.95 8.38 1.47
C PHE A 83 -8.31 8.37 0.79
N GLY A 84 -9.33 7.89 1.51
CA GLY A 84 -10.69 7.75 1.01
C GLY A 84 -11.66 7.39 2.13
N PRO A 85 -12.98 7.54 1.89
CA PRO A 85 -13.98 7.33 2.92
C PRO A 85 -14.34 5.84 3.02
N GLY A 86 -14.80 5.41 4.21
CA GLY A 86 -15.42 4.09 4.40
C GLY A 86 -14.47 2.98 4.86
N ASP A 87 -15.04 1.80 5.06
CA ASP A 87 -14.31 0.59 5.45
C ASP A 87 -13.90 -0.20 4.20
N ALA A 88 -12.59 -0.28 3.96
CA ALA A 88 -12.03 -1.01 2.82
C ALA A 88 -12.33 -2.52 2.85
N THR A 89 -12.72 -3.10 3.99
CA THR A 89 -13.05 -4.52 4.09
C THR A 89 -14.43 -4.88 3.51
N LEU A 90 -15.29 -3.88 3.29
CA LEU A 90 -16.60 -4.06 2.68
C LEU A 90 -16.59 -4.01 1.15
N ALA A 91 -15.47 -3.57 0.55
CA ALA A 91 -15.34 -3.46 -0.90
C ALA A 91 -15.59 -4.82 -1.58
N HIS A 92 -16.38 -4.82 -2.65
CA HIS A 92 -16.75 -6.01 -3.43
C HIS A 92 -17.51 -7.09 -2.65
N THR A 93 -18.07 -6.75 -1.49
CA THR A 93 -18.98 -7.63 -0.75
C THR A 93 -20.43 -7.33 -1.14
N SER A 94 -21.36 -8.26 -0.86
CA SER A 94 -22.79 -8.00 -1.06
C SER A 94 -23.36 -6.91 -0.15
N ASP A 95 -22.61 -6.52 0.89
CA ASP A 95 -22.98 -5.54 1.91
C ASP A 95 -22.10 -4.27 1.80
N GLU A 96 -21.58 -4.00 0.60
CA GLU A 96 -20.82 -2.80 0.30
C GLU A 96 -21.68 -1.56 0.54
N ARG A 97 -21.29 -0.78 1.54
CA ARG A 97 -21.98 0.43 1.98
C ARG A 97 -21.01 1.41 2.63
N ILE A 98 -21.47 2.63 2.82
CA ILE A 98 -20.69 3.66 3.49
C ILE A 98 -21.58 4.55 4.34
N GLU A 99 -21.06 4.95 5.51
CA GLU A 99 -21.71 5.96 6.35
C GLU A 99 -21.52 7.35 5.75
N ARG A 100 -22.60 8.14 5.73
CA ARG A 100 -22.57 9.52 5.20
C ARG A 100 -21.51 10.38 5.88
N GLU A 101 -21.25 10.15 7.16
CA GLU A 101 -20.25 10.94 7.89
C GLU A 101 -18.83 10.71 7.36
N ASN A 102 -18.50 9.50 6.89
CA ASN A 102 -17.20 9.24 6.29
C ASN A 102 -17.00 10.09 5.02
N LEU A 103 -18.05 10.26 4.20
CA LEU A 103 -18.01 11.15 3.05
C LEU A 103 -17.78 12.61 3.46
N ASN A 104 -18.49 13.07 4.49
CA ASN A 104 -18.36 14.45 4.99
C ASN A 104 -16.95 14.74 5.52
N VAL A 105 -16.38 13.82 6.31
CA VAL A 105 -15.03 13.96 6.86
C VAL A 105 -14.00 14.00 5.73
N THR A 106 -14.02 13.02 4.82
CA THR A 106 -13.08 12.99 3.69
C THR A 106 -13.19 14.25 2.83
N PHE A 107 -14.40 14.71 2.52
CA PHE A 107 -14.61 15.96 1.77
C PHE A 107 -14.02 17.17 2.49
N LYS A 108 -14.28 17.32 3.80
CA LYS A 108 -13.73 18.43 4.60
C LYS A 108 -12.20 18.40 4.61
N THR A 109 -11.59 17.23 4.76
CA THR A 109 -10.12 17.08 4.74
C THR A 109 -9.54 17.47 3.39
N ILE A 110 -10.10 16.98 2.27
CA ILE A 110 -9.62 17.33 0.92
C ILE A 110 -9.80 18.84 0.68
N LYS A 111 -10.96 19.39 1.04
CA LYS A 111 -11.25 20.83 0.89
C LYS A 111 -10.24 21.68 1.68
N LYS A 112 -10.02 21.36 2.95
CA LYS A 112 -9.03 22.04 3.81
C LYS A 112 -7.65 22.03 3.17
N VAL A 113 -7.20 20.86 2.71
CA VAL A 113 -5.90 20.72 2.05
C VAL A 113 -5.81 21.60 0.80
N LEU A 114 -6.84 21.63 -0.05
CA LEU A 114 -6.82 22.45 -1.27
C LEU A 114 -6.93 23.96 -1.02
N GLU A 115 -7.58 24.39 0.06
CA GLU A 115 -7.77 25.80 0.41
C GLU A 115 -6.61 26.37 1.25
N ASP A 116 -5.93 25.52 2.04
CA ASP A 116 -4.81 25.89 2.92
C ASP A 116 -3.42 25.65 2.29
N SER A 117 -3.33 25.13 1.05
CA SER A 117 -2.08 24.87 0.33
C SER A 117 -1.52 26.06 -0.43
#